data_AF-A0A7J9GPR4-F1
#
_entry.id   AF-A0A7J9GPR4-F1
#
_cell.length_a   1.000
_cell.length_b   1.000
_cell.length_c   1.000
_cell.angle_alpha   90.00
_cell.angle_beta   90.00
_cell.angle_gamma   90.00
#
_symmetry.space_group_name_H-M   'P 1'
#
loop_
_entity.id
_entity.type
_entity.pdbx_description
1 polymer ?
#
loop_
_entity_poly.entity_id
_entity_poly.type
_entity_poly.pdbx_seq_one_letter_code
_entity_poly.pdbx_strand_id
1 'polypeptide(L)'
;MTISKDRVKPSPLPDSWKLAEIFATGIILGGYLAMMTVIFFWAAYKTDFFPSTFGVKSLQKTDRKDIKMLASAVYLQVSIISQALIFVTRARSWSFLERPGFLLVLAFVVAQLIATLIAVYANWGFAAIEGIGWGWAGVIWLYNLIFYIPLDFIKFFIRYALSGKAWDLVIEQRIAFTRKKDFGKEERELKWAHAQRTLHGLQPPDTKMFGDRTSYNELNQMAEEAKRRAEIARLRELTTLKGHVESVVRLKGLDIDTIQQAYTV
;
A
#
# COMPACT_ATOMS: atom_id res chain seq x y z
N MET A 1 -25.96 9.96 5.52
CA MET A 1 -25.90 11.26 4.79
C MET A 1 -24.62 12.07 5.04
N THR A 2 -23.70 11.66 5.91
CA THR A 2 -22.43 12.37 6.13
C THR A 2 -21.41 12.15 5.01
N ILE A 3 -21.45 10.98 4.37
CA ILE A 3 -20.51 10.59 3.29
C ILE A 3 -20.63 11.51 2.06
N SER A 4 -21.83 12.01 1.73
CA SER A 4 -22.01 12.90 0.57
C SER A 4 -21.45 14.30 0.78
N LYS A 5 -21.24 14.73 2.03
CA LYS A 5 -20.67 16.03 2.39
C LYS A 5 -19.19 15.95 2.73
N ASP A 6 -18.59 14.80 2.44
CA ASP A 6 -17.27 14.47 2.90
C ASP A 6 -16.18 15.04 2.00
N ARG A 7 -15.11 15.58 2.61
CA ARG A 7 -13.98 16.16 1.87
C ARG A 7 -12.92 15.08 1.66
N VAL A 8 -12.84 14.55 0.45
CA VAL A 8 -11.84 13.55 0.02
C VAL A 8 -10.91 14.14 -1.04
N LYS A 9 -9.65 13.70 -1.06
CA LYS A 9 -8.67 14.13 -2.07
C LYS A 9 -8.98 13.47 -3.42
N PRO A 10 -9.03 14.24 -4.53
CA PRO A 10 -9.27 13.68 -5.85
C PRO A 10 -8.09 12.78 -6.30
N SER A 11 -8.36 11.92 -7.28
CA SER A 11 -7.32 11.08 -7.88
C SER A 11 -6.32 11.92 -8.67
N PRO A 12 -5.00 11.67 -8.56
CA PRO A 12 -4.03 12.31 -9.45
C PRO A 12 -4.07 11.74 -10.88
N LEU A 13 -4.63 10.55 -11.06
CA LEU A 13 -4.76 9.85 -12.34
C LEU A 13 -6.24 9.69 -12.72
N PRO A 14 -6.57 9.71 -14.03
CA PRO A 14 -7.93 9.44 -14.48
C PRO A 14 -8.34 8.04 -14.01
N ASP A 15 -9.47 7.97 -13.31
CA ASP A 15 -10.01 6.74 -12.75
C ASP A 15 -11.20 6.31 -13.61
N SER A 16 -11.12 5.10 -14.17
CA SER A 16 -12.28 4.48 -14.78
C SER A 16 -13.03 3.73 -13.69
N TRP A 17 -14.37 3.76 -13.70
CA TRP A 17 -15.16 3.16 -12.64
C TRP A 17 -15.10 1.63 -12.69
N LYS A 18 -14.02 1.06 -12.14
CA LYS A 18 -13.74 -0.38 -12.17
C LYS A 18 -14.48 -1.07 -11.03
N LEU A 19 -15.72 -1.45 -11.30
CA LEU A 19 -16.59 -2.14 -10.33
C LEU A 19 -15.94 -3.40 -9.75
N ALA A 20 -15.23 -4.19 -10.56
CA ALA A 20 -14.57 -5.40 -10.10
C ALA A 20 -13.52 -5.14 -9.01
N GLU A 21 -12.74 -4.06 -9.12
CA GLU A 21 -11.74 -3.67 -8.11
C GLU A 21 -12.42 -3.22 -6.81
N ILE A 22 -13.53 -2.48 -6.91
CA ILE A 22 -14.31 -2.02 -5.76
C ILE A 22 -14.95 -3.22 -5.04
N PHE A 23 -15.56 -4.14 -5.77
CA PHE A 23 -16.17 -5.35 -5.21
C PHE A 23 -15.13 -6.25 -4.56
N ALA A 24 -13.99 -6.50 -5.22
CA ALA A 24 -12.91 -7.30 -4.65
C ALA A 24 -12.40 -6.68 -3.33
N THR A 25 -12.19 -5.37 -3.31
CA THR A 25 -11.78 -4.66 -2.09
C THR A 25 -12.83 -4.78 -0.99
N GLY A 26 -14.11 -4.61 -1.32
CA GLY A 26 -15.22 -4.75 -0.39
C GLY A 26 -15.34 -6.16 0.21
N ILE A 27 -15.23 -7.21 -0.62
CA ILE A 27 -15.31 -8.60 -0.19
C ILE A 27 -14.16 -8.95 0.75
N ILE A 28 -12.92 -8.55 0.43
CA ILE A 28 -11.76 -8.87 1.27
C ILE A 28 -11.84 -8.15 2.61
N LEU A 29 -12.17 -6.85 2.62
CA LEU A 29 -12.34 -6.09 3.86
C LEU A 29 -13.51 -6.65 4.69
N GLY A 30 -14.64 -6.96 4.06
CA GLY A 30 -15.79 -7.58 4.72
C GLY A 30 -15.47 -8.97 5.29
N GLY A 31 -14.71 -9.79 4.55
CA GLY A 31 -14.26 -11.11 4.98
C GLY A 31 -13.33 -11.03 6.20
N TYR A 32 -12.40 -10.06 6.21
CA TYR A 32 -11.56 -9.79 7.38
C TYR A 32 -12.41 -9.39 8.60
N LEU A 33 -13.38 -8.49 8.42
CA LEU A 33 -14.26 -8.05 9.50
C LEU A 33 -15.07 -9.22 10.07
N ALA A 34 -15.64 -10.06 9.21
CA ALA A 34 -16.39 -11.25 9.62
C ALA A 34 -15.49 -12.22 10.40
N MET A 35 -14.26 -12.47 9.91
CA MET A 35 -13.28 -13.30 10.59
C MET A 35 -12.96 -12.76 12.00
N MET A 36 -12.76 -11.45 12.15
CA MET A 36 -12.48 -10.85 13.46
C MET A 36 -13.67 -10.89 14.42
N THR A 37 -14.90 -10.81 13.92
CA THR A 37 -16.10 -11.02 14.74
C THR A 37 -16.23 -12.48 15.18
N VAL A 38 -15.89 -13.45 14.31
CA VAL A 38 -15.87 -14.87 14.66
C VAL A 38 -14.80 -15.17 15.71
N ILE A 39 -13.60 -14.62 15.57
CA ILE A 39 -12.52 -14.76 16.55
C ILE A 39 -12.94 -14.15 17.89
N PHE A 40 -13.55 -12.96 17.89
CA PHE A 40 -14.08 -12.33 19.10
C PHE A 40 -15.12 -13.21 19.79
N PHE A 41 -16.10 -13.72 19.03
CA PHE A 41 -17.13 -14.61 19.56
C PHE A 41 -16.52 -15.90 20.14
N TRP A 42 -15.61 -16.54 19.40
CA TRP A 42 -14.94 -17.76 19.85
C TRP A 42 -14.14 -17.52 21.13
N ALA A 43 -13.39 -16.42 21.20
CA ALA A 43 -12.60 -16.06 22.37
C ALA A 43 -13.49 -15.73 23.58
N ALA A 44 -14.62 -15.08 23.40
CA ALA A 44 -15.54 -14.74 24.49
C ALA A 44 -16.39 -15.93 24.97
N TYR A 45 -16.71 -16.87 24.08
CA TYR A 45 -17.62 -17.97 24.37
C TYR A 45 -16.91 -19.27 24.81
N LYS A 46 -15.77 -19.58 24.19
CA LYS A 46 -15.07 -20.85 24.39
C LYS A 46 -13.86 -20.75 25.32
N THR A 47 -13.22 -19.58 25.39
CA THR A 47 -11.98 -19.38 26.15
C THR A 47 -12.17 -18.40 27.31
N ASP A 48 -11.36 -18.53 28.35
CA ASP A 48 -11.33 -17.59 29.47
C ASP A 48 -10.32 -16.44 29.25
N PHE A 49 -9.97 -16.14 27.99
CA PHE A 49 -8.99 -15.10 27.65
C PHE A 49 -9.37 -13.72 28.20
N PHE A 50 -10.63 -13.29 27.98
CA PHE A 50 -11.08 -11.97 28.43
C PHE A 50 -11.22 -11.87 29.95
N PRO A 51 -11.85 -12.84 30.65
CA PRO A 51 -11.90 -12.85 32.11
C PRO A 51 -10.51 -12.88 32.77
N SER A 52 -9.59 -13.71 32.27
CA SER A 52 -8.24 -13.83 32.86
C SER A 52 -7.36 -12.59 32.64
N THR A 53 -7.49 -11.92 31.50
CA THR A 53 -6.66 -10.75 31.16
C THR A 53 -7.22 -9.46 31.75
N PHE A 54 -8.55 -9.28 31.72
CA PHE A 54 -9.20 -8.01 32.05
C PHE A 54 -10.04 -8.06 33.33
N GLY A 55 -10.14 -9.21 33.99
CA GLY A 55 -10.92 -9.37 35.23
C GLY A 55 -12.43 -9.17 35.02
N VAL A 56 -12.93 -9.34 33.79
CA VAL A 56 -14.35 -9.17 33.47
C VAL A 56 -15.15 -10.44 33.74
N LYS A 57 -16.47 -10.29 33.95
CA LYS A 57 -17.38 -11.42 34.20
C LYS A 57 -17.32 -12.42 33.04
N SER A 58 -17.10 -13.71 33.33
CA SER A 58 -17.11 -14.74 32.30
C SER A 58 -18.49 -14.84 31.63
N LEU A 59 -18.47 -15.00 30.30
CA LEU A 59 -19.66 -15.16 29.45
C LEU A 59 -19.83 -16.63 28.99
N GLN A 60 -19.19 -17.56 29.70
CA GLN A 60 -19.24 -18.98 29.38
C GLN A 60 -20.65 -19.52 29.61
N LYS A 61 -21.05 -20.50 28.79
CA LYS A 61 -22.41 -21.01 28.51
C LYS A 61 -23.18 -21.64 29.69
N THR A 62 -23.04 -21.13 30.89
CA THR A 62 -23.68 -21.65 32.09
C THR A 62 -25.11 -21.14 32.21
N ASP A 63 -25.38 -19.87 31.85
CA ASP A 63 -26.71 -19.28 31.96
C ASP A 63 -27.29 -18.67 30.67
N ARG A 64 -28.64 -18.64 30.59
CA ARG A 64 -29.38 -17.96 29.50
C ARG A 64 -29.11 -16.45 29.47
N LYS A 65 -28.68 -15.86 30.58
CA LYS A 65 -28.25 -14.46 30.69
C LYS A 65 -26.92 -14.22 29.98
N ASP A 66 -25.98 -15.15 30.08
CA ASP A 66 -24.65 -15.01 29.47
C ASP A 66 -24.73 -15.00 27.94
N ILE A 67 -25.65 -15.77 27.36
CA ILE A 67 -25.92 -15.76 25.92
C ILE A 67 -26.45 -14.38 25.46
N LYS A 68 -27.32 -13.74 26.25
CA LYS A 68 -27.85 -12.39 25.95
C LYS A 68 -26.79 -11.31 26.10
N MET A 69 -25.94 -11.43 27.12
CA MET A 69 -24.78 -10.55 27.31
C MET A 69 -23.78 -10.70 26.16
N LEU A 70 -23.52 -11.93 25.70
CA LEU A 70 -22.67 -12.20 24.53
C LEU A 70 -23.25 -11.60 23.24
N ALA A 71 -24.56 -11.70 23.02
CA ALA A 71 -25.22 -11.05 21.89
C ALA A 71 -25.02 -9.52 21.92
N SER A 72 -25.10 -8.91 23.09
CA SER A 72 -24.84 -7.48 23.30
C SER A 72 -23.36 -7.12 23.06
N ALA A 73 -22.43 -8.02 23.42
CA ALA A 73 -21.00 -7.88 23.16
C ALA A 73 -20.71 -7.84 21.64
N VAL A 74 -21.24 -8.83 20.92
CA VAL A 74 -21.07 -8.96 19.47
C VAL A 74 -21.73 -7.79 18.76
N TYR A 75 -22.93 -7.38 19.20
CA TYR A 75 -23.60 -6.19 18.68
C TYR A 75 -22.71 -4.95 18.78
N LEU A 76 -22.14 -4.69 19.96
CA LEU A 76 -21.28 -3.52 20.16
C LEU A 76 -20.01 -3.61 19.30
N GLN A 77 -19.40 -4.79 19.22
CA GLN A 77 -18.20 -5.02 18.42
C GLN A 77 -18.47 -4.75 16.93
N VAL A 78 -19.53 -5.36 16.38
CA VAL A 78 -19.93 -5.20 14.98
C VAL A 78 -20.31 -3.75 14.69
N SER A 79 -21.00 -3.07 15.62
CA SER A 79 -21.39 -1.66 15.46
C SER A 79 -20.18 -0.72 15.38
N ILE A 80 -19.20 -0.89 16.27
CA ILE A 80 -17.98 -0.06 16.27
C ILE A 80 -17.20 -0.29 14.97
N ILE A 81 -16.93 -1.54 14.61
CA ILE A 81 -16.06 -1.83 13.47
C ILE A 81 -16.70 -1.49 12.12
N SER A 82 -18.01 -1.67 11.99
CA SER A 82 -18.73 -1.35 10.74
C SER A 82 -18.76 0.15 10.48
N GLN A 83 -18.91 0.96 11.52
CA GLN A 83 -18.82 2.42 11.38
C GLN A 83 -17.37 2.89 11.22
N ALA A 84 -16.42 2.22 11.90
CA ALA A 84 -15.00 2.52 11.77
C ALA A 84 -14.48 2.27 10.34
N LEU A 85 -15.02 1.25 9.65
CA LEU A 85 -14.68 0.92 8.27
C LEU A 85 -14.81 2.13 7.32
N ILE A 86 -15.76 3.04 7.58
CA ILE A 86 -15.95 4.27 6.78
C ILE A 86 -14.67 5.11 6.75
N PHE A 87 -13.92 5.17 7.86
CA PHE A 87 -12.65 5.90 7.92
C PHE A 87 -11.54 5.23 7.09
N VAL A 88 -11.57 3.91 6.96
CA VAL A 88 -10.59 3.16 6.16
C VAL A 88 -10.88 3.29 4.67
N THR A 89 -12.15 3.19 4.27
CA THR A 89 -12.58 3.20 2.87
C THR A 89 -12.54 4.58 2.24
N ARG A 90 -12.78 5.65 3.02
CA ARG A 90 -12.63 7.04 2.54
C ARG A 90 -11.16 7.41 2.26
N ALA A 91 -10.22 6.82 3.00
CA ALA A 91 -8.85 7.30 3.04
C ALA A 91 -8.01 6.66 1.94
N ARG A 92 -7.36 7.48 1.11
CA ARG A 92 -6.41 6.96 0.10
C ARG A 92 -5.08 6.58 0.74
N SER A 93 -4.57 7.36 1.68
CA SER A 93 -3.40 7.02 2.46
C SER A 93 -3.81 6.33 3.76
N TRP A 94 -2.96 6.41 4.78
CA TRP A 94 -3.25 5.94 6.13
C TRP A 94 -4.48 6.68 6.67
N SER A 95 -5.42 5.93 7.26
CA SER A 95 -6.66 6.49 7.79
C SER A 95 -6.40 7.51 8.89
N PHE A 96 -5.34 7.32 9.69
CA PHE A 96 -4.95 8.25 10.75
C PHE A 96 -4.35 9.58 10.26
N LEU A 97 -3.73 9.59 9.07
CA LEU A 97 -3.08 10.78 8.52
C LEU A 97 -4.08 11.68 7.77
N GLU A 98 -5.10 11.08 7.17
CA GLU A 98 -6.15 11.81 6.46
C GLU A 98 -7.23 12.27 7.43
N ARG A 99 -7.19 13.55 7.83
CA ARG A 99 -8.16 14.13 8.76
C ARG A 99 -9.59 13.95 8.23
N PRO A 100 -10.46 13.18 8.92
CA PRO A 100 -11.84 13.04 8.53
C PRO A 100 -12.59 14.36 8.70
N GLY A 101 -13.66 14.55 7.90
CA GLY A 101 -14.54 15.70 8.06
C GLY A 101 -15.14 15.73 9.46
N PHE A 102 -15.18 16.91 10.09
CA PHE A 102 -15.67 17.09 11.45
C PHE A 102 -17.07 16.49 11.68
N LEU A 103 -17.97 16.65 10.69
CA LEU A 103 -19.33 16.09 10.73
C LEU A 103 -19.35 14.56 10.78
N LEU A 104 -18.40 13.90 10.12
CA LEU A 104 -18.33 12.45 10.09
C LEU A 104 -17.80 11.89 11.42
N VAL A 105 -16.81 12.56 12.02
CA VAL A 105 -16.35 12.23 13.39
C VAL A 105 -17.46 12.43 14.40
N LEU A 106 -18.16 13.58 14.34
CA LEU A 106 -19.27 13.86 15.26
C LEU A 106 -20.38 12.80 15.13
N ALA A 107 -20.76 12.45 13.90
CA ALA A 107 -21.75 11.40 13.65
C ALA A 107 -21.29 10.03 14.18
N PHE A 108 -20.02 9.69 14.00
CA PHE A 108 -19.44 8.48 14.57
C PHE A 108 -19.52 8.48 16.10
N VAL A 109 -19.08 9.55 16.76
CA VAL A 109 -19.10 9.67 18.23
C VAL A 109 -20.52 9.54 18.77
N VAL A 110 -21.49 10.24 18.17
CA VAL A 110 -22.91 10.16 18.61
C VAL A 110 -23.47 8.76 18.40
N ALA A 111 -23.26 8.16 17.23
CA ALA A 111 -23.75 6.81 16.95
C ALA A 111 -23.14 5.77 17.89
N GLN A 112 -21.84 5.86 18.16
CA GLN A 112 -21.16 4.93 19.05
C GLN A 112 -21.51 5.17 20.53
N LEU A 113 -21.75 6.41 20.94
CA LEU A 113 -22.26 6.71 22.27
C LEU A 113 -23.63 6.05 22.48
N ILE A 114 -24.53 6.16 21.51
CA ILE A 114 -25.84 5.48 21.59
C ILE A 114 -25.66 3.95 21.60
N ALA A 115 -24.83 3.40 20.72
CA ALA A 115 -24.61 1.95 20.65
C ALA A 115 -24.00 1.39 21.95
N THR A 116 -23.05 2.10 22.55
CA THR A 116 -22.44 1.73 23.84
C THR A 116 -23.44 1.78 24.98
N LEU A 117 -24.27 2.83 25.06
CA LEU A 117 -25.34 2.91 26.07
C LEU A 117 -26.35 1.76 25.94
N ILE A 118 -26.73 1.41 24.70
CA ILE A 118 -27.60 0.25 24.45
C ILE A 118 -26.90 -1.03 24.92
N ALA A 119 -25.65 -1.28 24.54
CA ALA A 119 -24.94 -2.49 24.92
C ALA A 119 -24.71 -2.62 26.45
N VAL A 120 -24.53 -1.49 27.14
CA VAL A 120 -24.25 -1.47 28.58
C VAL A 120 -25.52 -1.58 29.41
N TYR A 121 -26.61 -0.89 29.04
CA TYR A 121 -27.78 -0.73 29.89
C TYR A 121 -29.06 -1.41 29.38
N ALA A 122 -29.15 -1.76 28.10
CA ALA A 122 -30.40 -2.32 27.57
C ALA A 122 -30.68 -3.70 28.17
N ASN A 123 -31.90 -3.86 28.69
CA ASN A 123 -32.43 -5.16 29.09
C ASN A 123 -33.78 -5.34 28.41
N TRP A 124 -33.75 -5.95 27.22
CA TRP A 124 -34.92 -6.16 26.40
C TRP A 124 -35.18 -7.65 26.26
N GLY A 125 -36.21 -8.13 26.95
CA GLY A 125 -36.64 -9.53 26.90
C GLY A 125 -37.01 -9.99 25.48
N PHE A 126 -37.58 -9.09 24.67
CA PHE A 126 -37.94 -9.34 23.28
C PHE A 126 -36.71 -9.47 22.34
N ALA A 127 -35.69 -8.64 22.54
CA ALA A 127 -34.49 -8.62 21.69
C ALA A 127 -33.40 -9.61 22.13
N ALA A 128 -33.62 -10.34 23.23
CA ALA A 128 -32.61 -11.20 23.87
C ALA A 128 -31.28 -10.45 24.14
N ILE A 129 -31.37 -9.17 24.53
CA ILE A 129 -30.24 -8.30 24.87
C ILE A 129 -30.26 -8.04 26.37
N GLU A 130 -29.11 -8.19 27.00
CA GLU A 130 -28.90 -7.92 28.42
C GLU A 130 -27.60 -7.14 28.60
N GLY A 131 -27.68 -6.08 29.42
CA GLY A 131 -26.60 -5.14 29.62
C GLY A 131 -25.31 -5.81 30.07
N ILE A 132 -24.23 -5.60 29.31
CA ILE A 132 -22.94 -6.26 29.54
C ILE A 132 -22.07 -5.54 30.58
N GLY A 133 -22.41 -4.28 30.90
CA GLY A 133 -21.64 -3.43 31.81
C GLY A 133 -20.45 -2.71 31.14
N TRP A 134 -19.94 -1.69 31.83
CA TRP A 134 -18.85 -0.83 31.31
C TRP A 134 -17.51 -1.53 31.18
N GLY A 135 -17.20 -2.51 32.03
CA GLY A 135 -15.95 -3.27 31.96
C GLY A 135 -15.81 -3.99 30.62
N TRP A 136 -16.84 -4.72 30.22
CA TRP A 136 -16.89 -5.38 28.92
C TRP A 136 -16.95 -4.39 27.75
N ALA A 137 -17.68 -3.29 27.88
CA ALA A 137 -17.69 -2.26 26.83
C ALA A 137 -16.29 -1.70 26.56
N GLY A 138 -15.48 -1.45 27.59
CA GLY A 138 -14.09 -1.02 27.45
C GLY A 138 -13.20 -2.05 26.74
N VAL A 139 -13.34 -3.33 27.09
CA VAL A 139 -12.62 -4.44 26.43
C VAL A 139 -13.00 -4.52 24.94
N ILE A 140 -14.28 -4.38 24.62
CA ILE A 140 -14.76 -4.40 23.22
C ILE A 140 -14.20 -3.21 22.44
N TRP A 141 -14.17 -2.02 23.05
CA TRP A 141 -13.53 -0.84 22.44
C TRP A 141 -12.05 -1.08 22.14
N LEU A 142 -11.32 -1.62 23.12
CA LEU A 142 -9.90 -1.92 22.97
C LEU A 142 -9.67 -2.96 21.86
N TYR A 143 -10.47 -4.03 21.83
CA TYR A 143 -10.42 -5.03 20.78
C TYR A 143 -10.60 -4.38 19.40
N ASN A 144 -11.65 -3.57 19.21
CA ASN A 144 -11.88 -2.92 17.92
C ASN A 144 -10.76 -1.94 17.55
N LEU A 145 -10.19 -1.21 18.51
CA LEU A 145 -9.07 -0.31 18.26
C LEU A 145 -7.82 -1.05 17.75
N ILE A 146 -7.50 -2.20 18.36
CA ILE A 146 -6.37 -3.03 17.96
C ILE A 146 -6.60 -3.62 16.57
N PHE A 147 -7.77 -4.23 16.33
CA PHE A 147 -8.09 -4.88 15.06
C PHE A 147 -8.44 -3.91 13.92
N TYR A 148 -8.58 -2.63 14.23
CA TYR A 148 -8.71 -1.58 13.24
C TYR A 148 -7.39 -1.27 12.51
N ILE A 149 -6.24 -1.33 13.20
CA ILE A 149 -4.93 -0.99 12.61
C ILE A 149 -4.59 -1.88 11.39
N PRO A 150 -4.75 -3.23 11.44
CA PRO A 150 -4.48 -4.09 10.29
C PRO A 150 -5.34 -3.80 9.05
N LEU A 151 -6.51 -3.16 9.17
CA LEU A 151 -7.36 -2.84 8.03
C LEU A 151 -6.65 -1.94 7.01
N ASP A 152 -5.84 -0.99 7.48
CA ASP A 152 -5.06 -0.11 6.60
C ASP A 152 -3.98 -0.88 5.84
N PHE A 153 -3.33 -1.87 6.48
CA PHE A 153 -2.36 -2.73 5.81
C PHE A 153 -3.02 -3.59 4.73
N ILE A 154 -4.16 -4.20 5.04
CA ILE A 154 -4.93 -5.02 4.09
C ILE A 154 -5.37 -4.15 2.90
N LYS A 155 -5.86 -2.94 3.17
CA LYS A 155 -6.24 -1.97 2.13
C LYS A 155 -5.09 -1.66 1.17
N PHE A 156 -3.89 -1.40 1.67
CA PHE A 156 -2.73 -1.14 0.82
C PHE A 156 -2.31 -2.39 0.02
N PHE A 157 -2.36 -3.55 0.65
CA PHE A 157 -2.07 -4.83 -0.02
C PHE A 157 -3.01 -5.08 -1.19
N ILE A 158 -4.33 -4.91 -0.98
CA ILE A 158 -5.33 -5.09 -2.03
C ILE A 158 -5.07 -4.13 -3.20
N ARG A 159 -4.84 -2.85 -2.93
CA ARG A 159 -4.58 -1.88 -4.01
C ARG A 159 -3.30 -2.18 -4.75
N TYR A 160 -2.26 -2.63 -4.06
CA TYR A 160 -1.02 -3.03 -4.70
C TYR A 160 -1.23 -4.24 -5.61
N ALA A 161 -1.98 -5.25 -5.14
CA ALA A 161 -2.31 -6.44 -5.92
C ALA A 161 -3.19 -6.10 -7.16
N LEU A 162 -4.15 -5.18 -7.00
CA LEU A 162 -5.03 -4.74 -8.10
C LEU A 162 -4.36 -3.77 -9.08
N SER A 163 -3.31 -3.04 -8.65
CA SER A 163 -2.58 -2.09 -9.50
C SER A 163 -1.84 -2.75 -10.68
N GLY A 164 -1.82 -4.08 -10.79
CA GLY A 164 -1.14 -4.80 -11.87
C GLY A 164 0.37 -4.83 -11.76
N LYS A 165 1.00 -3.87 -11.09
CA LYS A 165 2.46 -3.80 -10.87
C LYS A 165 3.07 -5.07 -10.30
N ALA A 166 2.37 -5.73 -9.39
CA ALA A 166 2.80 -7.01 -8.83
C ALA A 166 2.81 -8.13 -9.88
N TRP A 167 1.80 -8.14 -10.76
CA TRP A 167 1.70 -9.10 -11.86
C TRP A 167 2.69 -8.79 -12.97
N ASP A 168 2.88 -7.52 -13.32
CA ASP A 168 3.86 -7.09 -14.32
C ASP A 168 5.28 -7.49 -13.90
N LEU A 169 5.68 -7.25 -12.65
CA LEU A 169 7.00 -7.66 -12.15
C LEU A 169 7.20 -9.18 -12.17
N VAL A 170 6.18 -9.96 -11.79
CA VAL A 170 6.26 -11.42 -11.76
C VAL A 170 6.24 -12.02 -13.17
N ILE A 171 5.41 -11.47 -14.07
CA ILE A 171 5.31 -11.88 -15.47
C ILE A 171 6.59 -11.47 -16.21
N GLU A 172 7.09 -10.25 -16.02
CA GLU A 172 8.33 -9.77 -16.63
C GLU A 172 9.54 -10.55 -16.12
N GLN A 173 9.64 -10.87 -14.82
CA GLN A 173 10.68 -11.78 -14.33
C GLN A 173 10.55 -13.17 -14.97
N ARG A 174 9.35 -13.76 -15.03
CA ARG A 174 9.16 -15.09 -15.66
C ARG A 174 9.50 -15.07 -17.15
N ILE A 175 9.09 -14.03 -17.87
CA ILE A 175 9.42 -13.85 -19.29
C ILE A 175 10.93 -13.57 -19.45
N ALA A 176 11.55 -12.80 -18.56
CA ALA A 176 12.99 -12.55 -18.58
C ALA A 176 13.80 -13.83 -18.30
N PHE A 177 13.29 -14.77 -17.50
CA PHE A 177 13.94 -16.08 -17.29
C PHE A 177 13.69 -17.07 -18.45
N THR A 178 12.54 -17.00 -19.14
CA THR A 178 12.23 -17.94 -20.24
C THR A 178 12.65 -17.43 -21.62
N ARG A 179 12.76 -16.11 -21.82
CA ARG A 179 13.10 -15.46 -23.10
C ARG A 179 14.57 -15.04 -23.19
N LYS A 180 15.37 -15.23 -22.12
CA LYS A 180 16.83 -15.05 -22.11
C LYS A 180 17.56 -16.18 -22.84
N LYS A 181 17.40 -16.28 -24.17
CA LYS A 181 18.32 -17.08 -25.01
C LYS A 181 19.34 -16.21 -25.75
N ASP A 182 19.00 -14.94 -26.04
CA ASP A 182 19.84 -14.04 -26.84
C ASP A 182 19.90 -12.63 -26.26
N PHE A 183 20.53 -12.45 -25.09
CA PHE A 183 20.73 -11.11 -24.54
C PHE A 183 21.62 -10.27 -25.47
N GLY A 184 21.09 -9.13 -25.92
CA GLY A 184 21.84 -8.13 -26.69
C GLY A 184 22.16 -8.53 -28.12
N LYS A 185 21.53 -9.56 -28.70
CA LYS A 185 21.67 -9.86 -30.13
C LYS A 185 20.88 -8.86 -30.98
N GLU A 186 19.60 -8.65 -30.67
CA GLU A 186 18.76 -7.66 -31.35
C GLU A 186 19.30 -6.23 -31.18
N GLU A 187 19.77 -5.85 -29.99
CA GLU A 187 20.38 -4.53 -29.78
C GLU A 187 21.71 -4.36 -30.55
N ARG A 188 22.52 -5.41 -30.69
CA ARG A 188 23.75 -5.38 -31.50
C ARG A 188 23.42 -5.32 -32.99
N GLU A 189 22.41 -6.05 -33.45
CA GLU A 189 21.94 -6.01 -34.83
C GLU A 189 21.34 -4.64 -35.17
N LEU A 190 20.57 -4.04 -34.26
CA LEU A 190 20.03 -2.69 -34.41
C LEU A 190 21.14 -1.64 -34.44
N LYS A 191 22.13 -1.73 -33.53
CA LYS A 191 23.29 -0.82 -33.53
C LYS A 191 24.16 -1.01 -34.78
N TRP A 192 24.35 -2.24 -35.24
CA TRP A 192 25.06 -2.54 -36.48
C TRP A 192 24.33 -2.01 -37.70
N ALA A 193 23.01 -2.23 -37.82
CA ALA A 193 22.19 -1.68 -38.90
C ALA A 193 22.14 -0.15 -38.88
N HIS A 194 22.10 0.46 -37.68
CA HIS A 194 22.15 1.91 -37.52
C HIS A 194 23.51 2.46 -37.93
N ALA A 195 24.61 1.86 -37.46
CA ALA A 195 25.97 2.24 -37.83
C ALA A 195 26.19 2.11 -39.36
N GLN A 196 25.70 1.03 -39.96
CA GLN A 196 25.80 0.78 -41.40
C GLN A 196 24.99 1.81 -42.21
N ARG A 197 23.79 2.20 -41.75
CA ARG A 197 22.99 3.27 -42.38
C ARG A 197 23.64 4.64 -42.28
N THR A 198 24.23 4.97 -41.12
CA THR A 198 24.96 6.24 -40.95
C THR A 198 26.24 6.31 -41.79
N LEU A 199 26.90 5.17 -42.05
CA LEU A 199 28.08 5.08 -42.91
C LEU A 199 27.74 5.33 -44.39
N HIS A 200 26.51 5.05 -44.79
CA HIS A 200 25.97 5.34 -46.12
C HIS A 200 25.33 6.74 -46.27
N GLY A 201 25.43 7.62 -45.26
CA GLY A 201 24.97 9.01 -45.34
C GLY A 201 23.45 9.20 -45.39
N LEU A 202 22.66 8.15 -45.13
CA LEU A 202 21.20 8.24 -45.06
C LEU A 202 20.77 8.51 -43.62
N GLN A 203 20.45 9.77 -43.34
CA GLN A 203 19.87 10.20 -42.07
C GLN A 203 18.38 9.79 -42.04
N PRO A 204 17.90 9.05 -41.02
CA PRO A 204 16.49 8.68 -40.95
C PRO A 204 15.62 9.92 -40.69
N PRO A 205 14.37 9.96 -41.18
CA PRO A 205 13.44 11.04 -40.88
C PRO A 205 13.15 11.04 -39.37
N ASP A 206 13.35 12.20 -38.73
CA ASP A 206 13.04 12.42 -37.32
C ASP A 206 11.56 12.09 -37.05
N THR A 207 11.30 10.95 -36.40
CA THR A 207 9.95 10.52 -36.02
C THR A 207 9.44 11.27 -34.77
N LYS A 208 9.95 12.49 -34.53
CA LYS A 208 9.71 13.28 -33.32
C LYS A 208 8.53 14.26 -33.41
N MET A 209 7.64 14.14 -34.39
CA MET A 209 6.53 15.10 -34.54
C MET A 209 5.25 14.79 -33.73
N PHE A 210 5.11 13.63 -33.07
CA PHE A 210 3.84 13.26 -32.39
C PHE A 210 4.00 12.71 -30.96
N GLY A 211 4.86 13.33 -30.14
CA GLY A 211 5.10 12.88 -28.75
C GLY A 211 5.52 13.97 -27.77
N ASP A 212 5.02 15.20 -27.91
CA ASP A 212 5.65 16.39 -27.31
C ASP A 212 5.37 16.64 -25.81
N ARG A 213 4.79 15.68 -25.08
CA ARG A 213 4.59 15.79 -23.61
C ARG A 213 5.31 14.73 -22.78
N THR A 214 5.60 13.56 -23.37
CA THR A 214 6.34 12.48 -22.68
C THR A 214 7.85 12.70 -22.79
N SER A 215 8.31 13.30 -23.89
CA SER A 215 9.74 13.50 -24.18
C SER A 215 10.44 14.44 -23.20
N TYR A 216 9.76 15.46 -22.66
CA TYR A 216 10.37 16.39 -21.69
C TYR A 216 10.77 15.71 -20.37
N ASN A 217 9.96 14.78 -19.87
CA ASN A 217 10.29 14.05 -18.64
C ASN A 217 11.43 13.06 -18.85
N GLU A 218 11.46 12.38 -20.00
CA GLU A 218 12.57 11.47 -20.35
C GLU A 218 13.87 12.21 -20.61
N LEU A 219 13.83 13.37 -21.29
CA LEU A 219 14.99 14.23 -21.48
C LEU A 219 15.50 14.80 -20.16
N ASN A 220 14.61 15.18 -19.26
CA ASN A 220 14.99 15.68 -17.94
C ASN A 220 15.61 14.56 -17.08
N GLN A 221 15.04 13.35 -17.12
CA GLN A 221 15.63 12.17 -16.47
C GLN A 221 16.99 11.80 -17.06
N MET A 222 17.13 11.82 -18.39
CA MET A 222 18.38 11.52 -19.07
C MET A 222 19.45 12.57 -18.76
N ALA A 223 19.08 13.85 -18.69
CA ALA A 223 19.98 14.93 -18.27
C ALA A 223 20.42 14.77 -16.80
N GLU A 224 19.51 14.37 -15.92
CA GLU A 224 19.79 14.17 -14.50
C GLU A 224 20.67 12.93 -14.27
N GLU A 225 20.45 11.84 -15.01
CA GLU A 225 21.32 10.67 -15.03
C GLU A 225 22.71 10.99 -15.61
N ALA A 226 22.79 11.76 -16.70
CA ALA A 226 24.05 12.21 -17.27
C ALA A 226 24.83 13.09 -16.29
N LYS A 227 24.15 13.98 -15.58
CA LYS A 227 24.75 14.81 -14.52
C LYS A 227 25.30 13.97 -13.37
N ARG A 228 24.53 12.99 -12.87
CA ARG A 228 25.01 12.07 -11.83
C ARG A 228 26.21 11.24 -12.30
N ARG A 229 26.22 10.75 -13.53
CA ARG A 229 27.35 10.00 -14.10
C ARG A 229 28.60 10.86 -14.23
N ALA A 230 28.45 12.12 -14.67
CA ALA A 230 29.55 13.07 -14.74
C ALA A 230 30.09 13.42 -13.34
N GLU A 231 29.22 13.55 -12.35
CA GLU A 231 29.61 13.84 -10.97
C GLU A 231 30.33 12.65 -10.32
N ILE A 232 29.89 11.41 -10.57
CA ILE A 232 30.59 10.19 -10.15
C ILE A 232 31.96 10.08 -10.83
N ALA A 233 32.05 10.37 -12.13
CA ALA A 233 33.33 10.37 -12.85
C ALA A 233 34.29 11.43 -12.28
N ARG A 234 33.80 12.64 -12.03
CA ARG A 234 34.58 13.72 -11.39
C ARG A 234 35.03 13.36 -9.98
N LEU A 235 34.16 12.75 -9.18
CA LEU A 235 34.53 12.28 -7.84
C LEU A 235 35.58 11.17 -7.91
N ARG A 236 35.51 10.28 -8.91
CA ARG A 236 36.52 9.24 -9.15
C ARG A 236 37.87 9.84 -9.57
N GLU A 237 37.87 10.89 -10.39
CA GLU A 237 39.07 11.64 -10.75
C GLU A 237 39.71 12.34 -9.55
N LEU A 238 38.92 12.87 -8.61
CA LEU A 238 39.41 13.57 -7.42
C LEU A 238 39.88 12.63 -6.29
N THR A 239 39.22 11.49 -6.11
CA THR A 239 39.46 10.61 -4.95
C THR A 239 40.43 9.47 -5.23
N THR A 240 40.67 9.12 -6.49
CA THR A 240 41.57 8.02 -6.84
C THR A 240 42.82 8.53 -7.56
N LEU A 241 44.00 8.10 -7.12
CA LEU A 241 45.29 8.40 -7.79
C LEU A 241 45.26 7.99 -9.27
N LYS A 242 44.61 6.87 -9.58
CA LYS A 242 44.40 6.39 -10.96
C LYS A 242 43.60 7.39 -11.80
N GLY A 243 42.48 7.89 -11.28
CA GLY A 243 41.67 8.90 -11.97
C GLY A 243 42.39 10.24 -12.13
N HIS A 244 43.22 10.64 -11.18
CA HIS A 244 44.05 11.85 -11.29
C HIS A 244 45.13 11.72 -12.37
N VAL A 245 45.80 10.57 -12.43
CA VAL A 245 46.82 10.30 -13.47
C VAL A 245 46.17 10.25 -14.85
N GLU A 246 45.06 9.54 -15.01
CA GLU A 246 44.34 9.44 -16.28
C GLU A 246 43.81 10.81 -16.77
N SER A 247 43.32 11.67 -15.87
CA SER A 247 42.84 13.01 -16.25
C SER A 247 43.98 13.96 -16.66
N VAL A 248 45.13 13.91 -15.98
CA VAL A 248 46.32 14.71 -16.34
C VAL A 248 46.93 14.24 -17.65
N VAL A 249 47.00 12.94 -17.90
CA VAL A 249 47.46 12.36 -19.17
C VAL A 249 46.56 12.81 -20.33
N ARG A 250 45.24 12.78 -20.11
CA ARG A 250 44.26 13.24 -21.10
C ARG A 250 44.34 14.74 -21.38
N LEU A 251 44.57 15.57 -20.36
CA LEU A 251 44.80 17.02 -20.52
C LEU A 251 46.06 17.35 -21.31
N LYS A 252 47.08 16.50 -21.24
CA LYS A 252 48.33 16.65 -22.01
C LYS A 252 48.26 16.09 -23.43
N GLY A 253 47.09 15.60 -23.86
CA GLY A 253 46.89 15.06 -25.22
C GLY A 253 47.70 13.80 -25.51
N LEU A 254 48.06 13.04 -24.47
CA LEU A 254 48.81 11.79 -24.59
C LEU A 254 47.84 10.62 -24.77
N ASP A 255 48.17 9.73 -25.70
CA ASP A 255 47.32 8.62 -26.09
C ASP A 255 47.36 7.50 -25.04
N ILE A 256 46.25 7.32 -24.32
CA ILE A 256 46.13 6.41 -23.16
C ILE A 256 46.30 4.94 -23.58
N ASP A 257 46.04 4.62 -24.85
CA ASP A 257 46.10 3.25 -25.38
C ASP A 257 47.53 2.72 -25.54
N THR A 258 48.56 3.56 -25.39
CA THR A 258 49.98 3.16 -25.44
C THR A 258 50.58 2.84 -24.06
N ILE A 259 49.87 3.11 -22.97
CA ILE A 259 50.35 2.78 -21.61
C ILE A 259 50.02 1.32 -21.35
N GLN A 260 50.93 0.43 -21.74
CA GLN A 260 50.94 -0.97 -21.33
C GLN A 260 51.03 -1.02 -19.80
N GLN A 261 49.88 -1.16 -19.12
CA GLN A 261 49.82 -1.43 -17.69
C GLN A 261 50.34 -2.85 -17.45
N ALA A 262 51.66 -2.98 -17.35
CA ALA A 262 52.29 -4.12 -16.74
C ALA A 262 52.12 -4.05 -15.21
N TYR A 263 52.07 -5.23 -14.58
CA TYR A 263 51.87 -5.58 -13.16
C TYR A 263 50.39 -5.76 -12.77
N THR A 264 49.83 -6.97 -12.79
CA THR A 264 49.97 -8.16 -11.89
C THR A 264 49.47 -7.95 -10.46
N VAL A 265 48.36 -8.65 -10.18
CA VAL A 265 47.66 -8.99 -8.91
C VAL A 265 47.21 -7.82 -8.04
#